data_AF-A0A9E8M0K5-F1
#
_entry.id   AF-A0A9E8M0K5-F1
#
_cell.length_a   1.000
_cell.length_b   1.000
_cell.length_c   1.000
_cell.angle_alpha   90.00
_cell.angle_beta   90.00
_cell.angle_gamma   90.00
#
_symmetry.space_group_name_H-M   'P 1'
#
loop_
_entity.id
_entity.type
_entity.pdbx_description
1 polymer ?
#
loop_
_entity_poly.entity_id
_entity_poly.type
_entity_poly.pdbx_seq_one_letter_code
_entity_poly.pdbx_strand_id
1 'polypeptide(L)' 'MWAIFGILIVTALIIWIEVPSLLKNHERKELIGFSIILLLAFGLSVLEKSSVPLPNPLDVIVYIYRPISDWVFGMLK' A
#
# COMPACT_ATOMS: atom_id res chain seq x y z
N MET A 1 -14.25 6.37 -10.48
CA MET A 1 -14.33 5.12 -11.28
C MET A 1 -13.24 5.04 -12.35
N TRP A 2 -13.06 6.04 -13.21
CA TRP A 2 -11.99 6.07 -14.24
C TRP A 2 -10.56 5.83 -13.72
N ALA A 3 -10.24 6.34 -12.52
CA ALA A 3 -8.94 6.11 -11.89
C ALA A 3 -8.64 4.62 -11.63
N ILE A 4 -9.65 3.83 -11.22
CA ILE A 4 -9.48 2.40 -10.95
C ILE A 4 -9.22 1.64 -12.26
N PHE A 5 -9.91 2.01 -13.35
CA PHE A 5 -9.63 1.46 -14.67
C PHE A 5 -8.20 1.78 -15.14
N GLY A 6 -7.72 3.01 -14.91
CA GLY A 6 -6.33 3.37 -15.18
C GLY A 6 -5.34 2.51 -14.39
N ILE A 7 -5.57 2.34 -13.09
CA ILE A 7 -4.74 1.49 -12.22
C ILE A 7 -4.72 0.05 -12.73
N LEU A 8 -5.87 -0.53 -13.07
CA LEU A 8 -5.98 -1.89 -13.61
C LEU A 8 -5.19 -2.06 -14.92
N ILE A 9 -5.30 -1.11 -15.84
CA ILE A 9 -4.57 -1.16 -17.13
C ILE A 9 -3.06 -1.11 -16.89
N VAL A 10 -2.60 -0.21 -16.02
CA VAL A 10 -1.17 -0.08 -15.69
C VAL A 10 -0.67 -1.36 -15.01
N THR A 11 -1.39 -1.89 -14.02
CA THR A 11 -1.02 -3.15 -13.35
C THR A 11 -0.97 -4.32 -14.35
N ALA A 12 -1.93 -4.42 -15.28
CA ALA A 12 -1.93 -5.46 -16.30
C ALA A 12 -0.74 -5.34 -17.27
N LEU A 13 -0.36 -4.11 -17.65
CA LEU A 13 0.83 -3.85 -18.49
C LEU A 13 2.12 -4.28 -17.77
N ILE A 14 2.27 -3.91 -16.50
CA ILE A 14 3.43 -4.30 -15.68
C ILE A 14 3.52 -5.83 -15.60
N ILE A 15 2.40 -6.51 -15.30
CA ILE A 15 2.34 -7.97 -15.27
C ILE A 15 2.77 -8.56 -16.62
N TRP A 16 2.25 -8.05 -17.73
CA TRP A 16 2.59 -8.57 -19.06
C TRP A 16 4.07 -8.37 -19.38
N ILE A 17 4.71 -7.28 -18.96
CA ILE A 17 6.12 -7.05 -19.27
C ILE A 17 7.04 -7.90 -18.36
N GLU A 18 6.80 -7.89 -17.05
CA GLU A 18 7.73 -8.45 -16.07
C GLU A 18 7.51 -9.93 -15.76
N VAL A 19 6.26 -10.39 -15.66
CA VAL A 19 5.95 -11.79 -15.31
C VAL A 19 6.52 -12.81 -16.30
N PRO A 20 6.38 -12.66 -17.64
CA PRO A 20 6.98 -13.63 -18.57
C PRO A 20 8.51 -13.59 -18.56
N SER A 21 9.12 -12.44 -18.30
CA SER A 21 10.58 -12.33 -18.11
C SER A 21 11.04 -13.13 -16.89
N LEU A 22 10.35 -12.95 -15.76
CA LEU A 22 10.65 -13.65 -14.50
C LEU A 22 10.39 -15.16 -14.57
N LEU A 23 9.32 -15.58 -15.26
CA LEU A 23 9.02 -17.00 -15.51
C LEU A 23 10.07 -17.66 -16.40
N LYS A 24 10.54 -16.98 -17.44
CA LYS A 24 11.54 -17.50 -18.38
C LYS A 24 12.90 -17.74 -17.71
N ASN A 25 13.24 -16.93 -16.71
CA ASN A 25 14.49 -17.07 -15.97
C ASN A 25 14.41 -18.09 -14.81
N HIS A 26 13.26 -18.75 -14.60
CA HIS A 26 13.01 -19.67 -13.48
C HIS A 26 13.21 -19.06 -12.07
N GLU A 27 13.22 -17.73 -11.97
CA GLU A 27 13.48 -16.99 -10.73
C GLU A 27 12.22 -16.90 -9.85
N ARG A 28 11.83 -18.05 -9.28
CA ARG A 28 10.61 -18.15 -8.45
C ARG A 28 10.63 -17.22 -7.24
N LYS A 29 11.82 -16.95 -6.66
CA LYS A 29 11.96 -16.04 -5.51
C LYS A 29 11.71 -14.59 -5.90
N GLU A 30 12.24 -14.17 -7.04
CA GLU A 30 12.03 -12.82 -7.57
C GLU A 30 10.56 -12.61 -7.96
N LEU A 31 9.94 -13.61 -8.59
CA LEU A 31 8.51 -13.56 -8.94
C LEU A 31 7.62 -13.39 -7.71
N ILE A 32 7.93 -14.06 -6.60
CA ILE A 32 7.22 -13.88 -5.33
C ILE A 32 7.42 -12.46 -4.79
N GLY A 33 8.66 -11.97 -4.72
CA GLY A 33 8.96 -10.62 -4.24
C GLY A 33 8.25 -9.54 -5.06
N PHE A 34 8.34 -9.65 -6.38
CA PHE A 34 7.64 -8.80 -7.34
C PHE A 34 6.12 -8.82 -7.10
N SER A 35 5.53 -10.02 -6.99
CA SER A 35 4.08 -10.17 -6.84
C SER A 35 3.57 -9.56 -5.53
N ILE A 36 4.32 -9.70 -4.43
CA ILE A 36 3.97 -9.09 -3.14
C ILE A 36 3.97 -7.56 -3.24
N ILE A 37 5.04 -6.99 -3.79
CA ILE A 37 5.16 -5.53 -3.95
C ILE A 37 4.06 -5.00 -4.87
N LEU A 38 3.80 -5.68 -5.99
CA LEU A 38 2.75 -5.30 -6.94
C LEU A 38 1.36 -5.36 -6.30
N LEU A 39 1.06 -6.41 -5.52
CA LEU A 39 -0.20 -6.52 -4.78
C LEU A 39 -0.37 -5.40 -3.78
N LEU A 40 0.69 -5.03 -3.05
CA LEU A 40 0.65 -3.91 -2.10
C LEU A 40 0.39 -2.59 -2.83
N ALA A 41 1.11 -2.30 -3.92
CA ALA A 41 0.94 -1.09 -4.69
C ALA A 41 -0.48 -0.99 -5.30
N PHE A 42 -0.97 -2.07 -5.90
CA PHE A 42 -2.31 -2.15 -6.46
C PHE A 42 -3.38 -1.98 -5.38
N GLY A 43 -3.27 -2.73 -4.28
CA GLY A 43 -4.20 -2.68 -3.15
C GLY A 43 -4.30 -1.29 -2.55
N LEU A 44 -3.15 -0.64 -2.29
CA LEU A 44 -3.11 0.74 -1.77
C LEU A 44 -3.76 1.73 -2.74
N SER A 45 -3.45 1.62 -4.04
CA SER A 45 -4.01 2.51 -5.07
C SER A 45 -5.53 2.38 -5.19
N VAL A 46 -6.05 1.16 -5.09
CA VAL A 46 -7.51 0.90 -5.10
C VAL A 46 -8.17 1.37 -3.81
N LEU A 47 -7.57 1.07 -2.65
CA LEU A 47 -8.09 1.50 -1.34
C LEU A 47 -8.19 3.02 -1.24
N GLU A 48 -7.17 3.75 -1.72
CA GLU A 48 -7.15 5.22 -1.77
C GLU A 48 -8.35 5.77 -2.56
N LYS A 49 -8.72 5.12 -3.67
CA LYS A 49 -9.83 5.55 -4.52
C LYS A 49 -11.19 4.99 -4.11
N SER A 50 -11.23 3.96 -3.28
CA SER A 50 -12.47 3.26 -2.89
C SER A 50 -13.26 3.97 -1.78
N SER A 51 -12.85 5.17 -1.34
CA SER A 51 -13.44 5.87 -0.18
C SER A 51 -13.46 5.06 1.12
N VAL A 52 -12.69 3.96 1.15
CA VAL A 52 -12.42 3.25 2.40
C VAL A 52 -11.62 4.22 3.24
N PRO A 53 -12.01 4.48 4.51
CA PRO A 53 -11.23 5.31 5.40
C PRO A 53 -9.93 4.58 5.69
N LEU A 54 -8.93 4.80 4.85
CA LEU A 54 -7.55 4.50 5.16
C LEU A 54 -7.21 5.35 6.37
N PRO A 55 -6.84 4.73 7.52
CA PRO A 55 -6.41 5.50 8.67
C PRO A 55 -5.26 6.39 8.19
N ASN A 56 -5.40 7.70 8.40
CA ASN A 56 -4.37 8.63 7.98
C ASN A 56 -3.09 8.23 8.74
N PRO A 57 -1.91 8.18 8.10
CA PRO A 57 -0.65 7.99 8.81
C PRO A 57 -0.50 8.95 10.01
N LEU A 58 -1.04 10.16 9.88
CA LEU A 58 -1.13 11.12 10.98
C LEU A 58 -2.01 10.62 12.13
N ASP A 59 -3.13 9.94 11.87
CA ASP A 59 -3.98 9.37 12.92
C ASP A 59 -3.25 8.26 13.69
N VAL A 60 -2.44 7.47 13.01
CA VAL A 60 -1.60 6.44 13.64
C VAL A 60 -0.52 7.09 14.51
N ILE A 61 0.13 8.14 14.01
CA ILE A 61 1.09 8.93 14.79
C ILE A 61 0.40 9.53 16.01
N VAL A 62 -0.77 10.15 15.84
CA VAL A 62 -1.56 10.73 16.93
C VAL A 62 -1.91 9.66 17.95
N TYR A 63 -2.35 8.47 17.54
CA TYR A 63 -2.67 7.36 18.44
C TYR A 63 -1.47 6.95 19.29
N ILE A 64 -0.27 6.86 18.70
CA ILE A 64 0.97 6.52 19.41
C ILE A 64 1.39 7.64 20.38
N TYR A 65 1.26 8.90 19.98
CA TYR A 65 1.72 10.05 20.77
C TYR A 65 0.69 10.53 21.81
N ARG A 66 -0.58 10.20 21.65
CA ARG A 66 -1.67 10.55 22.58
C ARG A 66 -1.38 10.18 24.04
N PRO A 67 -0.94 8.95 24.39
CA PRO A 67 -0.64 8.61 25.79
C PRO A 67 0.49 9.46 26.39
N ILE A 68 1.49 9.86 25.60
CA ILE A 68 2.57 10.76 26.05
C ILE A 68 2.03 12.16 26.27
N SER A 69 1.21 12.66 25.34
CA SER A 69 0.53 13.95 25.45
C SER A 69 -0.35 14.01 26.70
N ASP A 70 -1.18 13.00 26.92
CA ASP A 70 -2.08 12.92 28.08
C ASP A 70 -1.30 12.85 29.40
N TRP A 71 -0.15 12.18 29.41
CA TRP A 71 0.75 12.15 30.58
C TRP A 71 1.37 13.52 30.86
N VAL A 72 1.89 14.20 29.84
CA VAL A 72 2.50 15.54 29.97
C VAL A 72 1.45 16.58 30.40
N PHE A 73 0.29 16.62 29.74
CA PHE A 73 -0.79 17.52 30.11
C PHE A 73 -1.41 17.18 31.47
N GLY A 74 -1.43 15.90 31.85
CA GLY A 74 -1.86 15.45 33.18
C GLY A 74 -0.92 15.88 34.30
N MET A 75 0.39 16.04 34.02
CA MET A 75 1.38 16.56 34.99
C MET A 75 1.40 18.09 35.10
N LEU A 76 0.91 18.79 34.07
CA LEU A 76 0.83 20.26 34.02
C LEU A 76 -0.40 20.83 34.72
N LYS A 77 -1.33 19.98 35.18
CA LYS A 77 -2.54 20.33 35.92
C LYS A 77 -2.37 20.07 37.41
#